data_AF-A0A9P0PR01-F1
#
_entry.id   AF-A0A9P0PR01-F1
#
_cell.length_a   1.000
_cell.length_b   1.000
_cell.length_c   1.000
_cell.angle_alpha   90.00
_cell.angle_beta   90.00
_cell.angle_gamma   90.00
#
_symmetry.space_group_name_H-M   'P 1'
#
loop_
_entity.id
_entity.type
_entity.pdbx_description
1 polymer ?
#
loop_
_entity_poly.entity_id
_entity_poly.type
_entity_poly.pdbx_seq_one_letter_code
_entity_poly.pdbx_strand_id
1 'polypeptide(L)'
;MLNYGAKIAIEMGYPCLILHDVDLIPINTGNIYGCSKTPRHMSSSLDTFRYNLPYLTLFGGAVAILSSQFKQVNGMSNKFYGWGAEDDDFYRRLITNGITPYRFSPEISRYTMLPHVKEIASSERFTVLAQGSEQHKVDGLSSLSDESVIKQEDLYTHIFAS
;
A
#
# COMPACT_ATOMS: atom_id res chain seq x y z
N MET A 1 6.28 7.34 2.60
CA MET A 1 7.30 6.27 2.50
C MET A 1 7.11 5.34 1.30
N LEU A 2 5.95 4.69 1.14
CA LEU A 2 5.75 3.69 0.06
C LEU A 2 6.06 4.20 -1.36
N ASN A 3 5.76 5.48 -1.66
CA ASN A 3 6.08 6.08 -2.96
C ASN A 3 7.58 6.08 -3.28
N TYR A 4 8.47 6.31 -2.30
CA TYR A 4 9.92 6.29 -2.53
C TYR A 4 10.41 4.90 -2.92
N GLY A 5 9.99 3.87 -2.16
CA GLY A 5 10.32 2.48 -2.46
C GLY A 5 9.78 2.04 -3.82
N ALA A 6 8.52 2.39 -4.12
CA ALA A 6 7.91 2.09 -5.41
C ALA A 6 8.65 2.76 -6.57
N LYS A 7 8.98 4.06 -6.46
CA LYS A 7 9.70 4.81 -7.49
C LYS A 7 11.04 4.14 -7.84
N ILE A 8 11.86 3.85 -6.82
CA ILE A 8 13.16 3.21 -7.00
C ILE A 8 13.01 1.81 -7.60
N ALA A 9 12.07 0.99 -7.11
CA ALA A 9 11.83 -0.33 -7.69
C ALA A 9 11.37 -0.28 -9.16
N ILE A 10 10.53 0.70 -9.51
CA ILE A 10 10.10 0.92 -10.89
C ILE A 10 11.28 1.33 -11.78
N GLU A 11 12.15 2.24 -11.32
CA GLU A 11 13.35 2.68 -12.04
C GLU A 11 14.35 1.54 -12.24
N MET A 12 14.45 0.62 -11.29
CA MET A 12 15.22 -0.63 -11.41
C MET A 12 14.58 -1.67 -12.35
N GLY A 13 13.40 -1.38 -12.92
CA GLY A 13 12.74 -2.25 -13.88
C GLY A 13 11.88 -3.36 -13.28
N TYR A 14 11.61 -3.35 -11.97
CA TYR A 14 10.70 -4.32 -11.37
C TYR A 14 9.27 -4.08 -11.88
N PRO A 15 8.58 -5.10 -12.44
CA PRO A 15 7.25 -4.94 -13.03
C PRO A 15 6.11 -5.06 -12.00
N CYS A 16 6.43 -5.57 -10.81
CA CYS A 16 5.49 -5.89 -9.75
C CYS A 16 5.98 -5.28 -8.44
N LEU A 17 5.08 -4.64 -7.72
CA LEU A 17 5.32 -4.05 -6.42
C LEU A 17 4.45 -4.77 -5.38
N ILE A 18 5.08 -5.13 -4.26
CA ILE A 18 4.38 -5.58 -3.06
C ILE A 18 4.55 -4.50 -1.99
N LEU A 19 3.49 -3.76 -1.71
CA LEU A 19 3.43 -2.76 -0.65
C LEU A 19 3.02 -3.49 0.63
N HIS A 20 3.82 -3.43 1.69
CA HIS A 20 3.67 -4.36 2.80
C HIS A 20 4.07 -3.76 4.14
N ASP A 21 3.16 -3.80 5.12
CA ASP A 21 3.45 -3.46 6.50
C ASP A 21 4.38 -4.52 7.11
N VAL A 22 5.43 -4.08 7.80
CA VAL A 22 6.49 -4.96 8.30
C VAL A 22 6.02 -5.91 9.42
N ASP A 23 4.91 -5.58 10.06
CA ASP A 23 4.31 -6.32 11.16
C ASP A 23 3.27 -7.36 10.71
N LEU A 24 2.99 -7.46 9.41
CA LEU A 24 2.05 -8.44 8.88
C LEU A 24 2.78 -9.66 8.32
N ILE A 25 2.39 -10.85 8.77
CA ILE A 25 2.99 -12.11 8.30
C ILE A 25 1.90 -13.02 7.70
N PRO A 26 2.03 -13.48 6.45
CA PRO A 26 1.08 -14.41 5.84
C PRO A 26 1.20 -15.77 6.53
N ILE A 27 0.08 -16.38 6.90
CA ILE A 27 0.08 -17.70 7.55
C ILE A 27 -0.09 -18.86 6.56
N ASN A 28 -0.42 -18.56 5.30
CA ASN A 28 -0.68 -19.56 4.26
C ASN A 28 0.27 -19.35 3.07
N THR A 29 1.03 -20.39 2.72
CA THR A 29 1.98 -20.37 1.60
C THR A 29 1.31 -20.26 0.23
N GLY A 30 0.01 -20.57 0.13
CA GLY A 30 -0.80 -20.33 -1.06
C GLY A 30 -1.07 -18.85 -1.34
N ASN A 31 -0.76 -17.95 -0.41
CA ASN A 31 -0.83 -16.51 -0.61
C ASN A 31 0.39 -16.01 -1.38
N ILE A 32 0.44 -16.29 -2.69
CA ILE A 32 1.61 -16.03 -3.53
C ILE A 32 1.95 -14.53 -3.63
N TYR A 33 3.18 -14.16 -3.29
CA TYR A 33 3.71 -12.79 -3.38
C TYR A 33 4.08 -12.44 -4.82
N GLY A 34 3.06 -12.12 -5.61
CA GLY A 34 3.21 -11.73 -7.00
C GLY A 34 2.00 -10.97 -7.51
N CYS A 35 2.20 -10.27 -8.63
CA CYS A 35 1.18 -9.47 -9.27
C CYS A 35 0.37 -10.28 -10.27
N SER A 36 -0.83 -9.78 -10.54
CA SER A 36 -1.70 -10.27 -11.60
C SER A 36 -2.16 -9.11 -12.48
N LYS A 37 -3.19 -9.32 -13.30
CA LYS A 37 -3.72 -8.27 -14.18
C LYS A 37 -4.35 -7.10 -13.42
N THR A 38 -4.84 -7.31 -12.21
CA THR A 38 -5.40 -6.25 -11.35
C THR A 38 -4.72 -6.27 -9.98
N PRO A 39 -4.77 -5.16 -9.21
CA PRO A 39 -4.20 -5.11 -7.88
C PRO A 39 -4.87 -6.10 -6.94
N ARG A 40 -4.10 -6.70 -6.03
CA ARG A 40 -4.59 -7.69 -5.07
C ARG A 40 -4.43 -7.16 -3.66
N HIS A 41 -5.52 -7.14 -2.89
CA HIS A 41 -5.45 -6.96 -1.43
C HIS A 41 -5.10 -8.31 -0.81
N MET A 42 -3.87 -8.46 -0.34
CA MET A 42 -3.31 -9.71 0.14
C MET A 42 -3.76 -9.98 1.59
N SER A 43 -3.72 -8.97 2.46
CA SER A 43 -4.04 -9.06 3.89
C SER A 43 -5.51 -8.88 4.26
N SER A 44 -6.42 -9.41 3.43
CA SER A 44 -7.86 -9.19 3.63
C SER A 44 -8.49 -9.98 4.77
N SER A 45 -7.75 -10.89 5.40
CA SER A 45 -8.20 -11.70 6.53
C SER A 45 -7.17 -11.65 7.65
N LEU A 46 -7.26 -10.65 8.53
CA LEU A 46 -6.29 -10.40 9.60
C LEU A 46 -6.78 -10.91 10.96
N ASP A 47 -5.90 -11.52 11.76
CA ASP A 47 -6.21 -12.04 13.10
C ASP A 47 -6.76 -11.00 14.08
N THR A 48 -6.24 -9.77 14.05
CA THR A 48 -6.73 -8.66 14.90
C THR A 48 -8.15 -8.23 14.58
N PHE A 49 -8.65 -8.57 13.39
CA PHE A 49 -10.05 -8.43 12.99
C PHE A 49 -10.81 -9.75 13.02
N ARG A 50 -10.29 -10.75 13.75
CA ARG A 50 -10.85 -12.10 13.84
C ARG A 50 -11.05 -12.74 12.47
N TYR A 51 -10.13 -12.50 11.55
CA TYR A 51 -10.16 -12.98 10.16
C TYR A 51 -11.37 -12.49 9.36
N ASN A 52 -11.99 -11.38 9.77
CA ASN A 52 -13.06 -10.72 9.02
C ASN A 52 -12.53 -9.43 8.39
N LEU A 53 -12.98 -9.16 7.16
CA LEU A 53 -12.71 -7.89 6.51
C LEU A 53 -13.58 -6.79 7.16
N PRO A 54 -12.99 -5.74 7.77
CA PRO A 54 -13.76 -4.70 8.47
C PRO A 54 -14.78 -3.96 7.58
N TYR A 55 -14.40 -3.66 6.33
CA TYR A 55 -15.26 -3.03 5.34
C TYR A 55 -14.76 -3.32 3.91
N LEU A 56 -15.66 -3.28 2.93
CA LEU A 56 -15.39 -3.79 1.57
C LEU A 56 -14.29 -3.01 0.82
N THR A 57 -14.12 -1.73 1.12
CA THR A 57 -13.15 -0.85 0.47
C THR A 57 -11.77 -0.84 1.13
N LEU A 58 -11.57 -1.57 2.25
CA LEU A 58 -10.27 -1.63 2.93
C LEU A 58 -9.20 -2.19 1.99
N PHE A 59 -8.10 -1.47 1.85
CA PHE A 59 -7.02 -1.78 0.89
C PHE A 59 -5.62 -1.50 1.43
N GLY A 60 -5.43 -1.60 2.75
CA GLY A 60 -4.13 -1.47 3.42
C GLY A 60 -3.48 -2.80 3.81
N GLY A 61 -2.43 -2.75 4.62
CA GLY A 61 -1.70 -3.91 5.11
C GLY A 61 -0.69 -4.47 4.11
N ALA A 62 -1.16 -5.30 3.18
CA ALA A 62 -0.35 -5.92 2.14
C ALA A 62 -1.08 -5.90 0.81
N VAL A 63 -0.45 -5.31 -0.21
CA VAL A 63 -1.01 -5.11 -1.54
C VAL A 63 -0.01 -5.50 -2.62
N ALA A 64 -0.46 -6.25 -3.62
CA ALA A 64 0.28 -6.48 -4.85
C ALA A 64 -0.28 -5.61 -5.98
N ILE A 65 0.57 -4.89 -6.70
CA ILE A 65 0.18 -4.02 -7.82
C ILE A 65 1.25 -3.97 -8.90
N LEU A 66 0.85 -3.95 -10.17
CA LEU A 66 1.79 -3.75 -11.27
C LEU A 66 2.40 -2.35 -11.21
N SER A 67 3.68 -2.24 -11.51
CA SER A 67 4.40 -0.96 -11.63
C SER A 67 3.74 0.00 -12.61
N SER A 68 3.14 -0.52 -13.69
CA SER A 68 2.37 0.27 -14.65
C SER A 68 1.09 0.84 -14.05
N GLN A 69 0.36 0.05 -13.26
CA GLN A 69 -0.87 0.48 -12.58
C GLN A 69 -0.57 1.48 -11.47
N PHE A 70 0.49 1.26 -10.69
CA PHE A 70 0.93 2.19 -9.66
C PHE A 70 1.29 3.55 -10.25
N LYS A 71 2.02 3.59 -11.38
CA LYS A 71 2.28 4.81 -12.14
C LYS A 71 1.00 5.46 -12.70
N GLN A 72 0.10 4.65 -13.26
CA GLN A 72 -1.15 5.14 -13.85
C GLN A 72 -1.98 5.95 -12.86
N VAL A 73 -2.01 5.54 -11.59
CA VAL A 73 -2.77 6.23 -10.54
C VAL A 73 -1.96 7.28 -9.77
N ASN A 74 -0.78 7.64 -10.28
CA ASN A 74 0.15 8.56 -9.64
C ASN A 74 0.60 8.11 -8.24
N GLY A 75 0.69 6.80 -7.98
CA GLY A 75 1.03 6.24 -6.67
C GLY A 75 0.03 6.61 -5.56
N MET A 76 0.53 6.70 -4.33
CA MET A 76 -0.25 7.07 -3.14
C MET A 76 -0.15 8.58 -2.87
N SER A 77 -1.01 9.13 -2.02
CA SER A 77 -0.90 10.53 -1.59
C SER A 77 0.34 10.76 -0.72
N ASN A 78 0.99 11.92 -0.87
CA ASN A 78 2.10 12.36 0.01
C ASN A 78 1.62 13.21 1.20
N LYS A 79 0.30 13.38 1.38
CA LYS A 79 -0.29 14.31 2.37
C LYS A 79 -0.76 13.64 3.66
N PHE A 80 -0.75 12.31 3.73
CA PHE A 80 -1.11 11.60 4.94
C PHE A 80 0.09 11.56 5.89
N TYR A 81 0.05 12.44 6.90
CA TYR A 81 0.97 12.45 8.03
C TYR A 81 0.28 11.85 9.26
N GLY A 82 0.94 10.84 9.85
CA GLY A 82 0.36 10.00 10.91
C GLY A 82 -0.54 8.88 10.36
N TRP A 83 -1.14 8.10 11.26
CA TRP A 83 -1.85 6.88 10.90
C TRP A 83 -3.27 7.13 10.35
N GLY A 84 -3.55 6.51 9.19
CA GLY A 84 -4.88 6.16 8.72
C GLY A 84 -5.38 6.90 7.48
N ALA A 85 -6.26 6.21 6.74
CA ALA A 85 -7.00 6.65 5.56
C ALA A 85 -6.17 6.88 4.28
N GLU A 86 -4.86 6.67 4.32
CA GLU A 86 -4.00 6.70 3.13
C GLU A 86 -4.31 5.53 2.17
N ASP A 87 -4.68 4.38 2.72
CA ASP A 87 -5.11 3.18 2.01
C ASP A 87 -6.51 3.35 1.40
N ASP A 88 -7.41 4.04 2.11
CA ASP A 88 -8.72 4.45 1.59
C ASP A 88 -8.58 5.42 0.40
N ASP A 89 -7.67 6.40 0.47
CA ASP A 89 -7.37 7.29 -0.65
C ASP A 89 -6.79 6.51 -1.84
N PHE A 90 -5.86 5.59 -1.56
CA PHE A 90 -5.27 4.75 -2.60
C PHE A 90 -6.31 3.85 -3.28
N TYR A 91 -7.24 3.26 -2.52
CA TYR A 91 -8.37 2.52 -3.09
C TYR A 91 -9.22 3.41 -4.01
N ARG A 92 -9.54 4.64 -3.58
CA ARG A 92 -10.29 5.60 -4.41
C ARG A 92 -9.56 5.92 -5.71
N ARG A 93 -8.24 6.14 -5.67
CA ARG A 93 -7.40 6.37 -6.86
C ARG A 93 -7.49 5.22 -7.86
N LEU A 94 -7.50 3.98 -7.39
CA LEU A 94 -7.63 2.80 -8.25
C LEU A 94 -9.01 2.78 -8.93
N ILE A 95 -10.08 2.95 -8.17
CA ILE A 95 -11.45 2.92 -8.70
C ILE A 95 -11.71 4.05 -9.70
N THR A 96 -11.25 5.28 -9.42
CA THR A 96 -11.41 6.42 -10.34
C THR A 96 -10.66 6.24 -11.66
N ASN A 97 -9.62 5.40 -11.67
CA ASN A 97 -8.88 5.01 -12.87
C ASN A 97 -9.40 3.70 -13.51
N GLY A 98 -10.57 3.19 -13.07
CA GLY A 98 -11.17 1.97 -13.62
C GLY A 98 -10.44 0.69 -13.24
N ILE A 99 -9.62 0.73 -12.18
CA ILE A 99 -8.86 -0.42 -11.69
C ILE A 99 -9.56 -0.97 -10.45
N THR A 100 -10.17 -2.14 -10.57
CA THR A 100 -10.85 -2.80 -9.45
C THR A 100 -9.93 -3.83 -8.81
N PRO A 101 -9.59 -3.69 -7.51
CA PRO A 101 -8.81 -4.70 -6.82
C PRO A 101 -9.61 -5.98 -6.57
N TYR A 102 -8.90 -7.08 -6.38
CA TYR A 102 -9.50 -8.35 -5.99
C TYR A 102 -8.80 -8.93 -4.75
N ARG A 103 -9.39 -10.01 -4.22
CA ARG A 103 -8.92 -10.76 -3.07
C ARG A 103 -8.96 -12.24 -3.39
N PHE A 104 -8.06 -13.02 -2.79
CA PHE A 104 -8.25 -14.46 -2.70
C PHE A 104 -9.27 -14.79 -1.62
N SER A 105 -9.62 -16.07 -1.48
CA SER A 105 -10.51 -16.49 -0.42
C SER A 105 -9.94 -16.12 0.96
N PRO A 106 -10.79 -15.93 1.99
CA PRO A 106 -10.33 -15.60 3.33
C PRO A 106 -9.31 -16.59 3.89
N GLU A 107 -9.40 -17.88 3.56
CA GLU A 107 -8.50 -18.94 4.03
C GLU A 107 -7.07 -18.80 3.47
N ILE A 108 -6.95 -18.32 2.23
CA ILE A 108 -5.65 -18.05 1.60
C ILE A 108 -5.11 -16.70 2.08
N SER A 109 -5.98 -15.69 2.23
CA SER A 109 -5.60 -14.32 2.56
C SER A 109 -5.35 -14.08 4.06
N ARG A 110 -5.06 -15.14 4.84
CA ARG A 110 -4.87 -15.02 6.28
C ARG A 110 -3.51 -14.43 6.64
N TYR A 111 -3.51 -13.47 7.54
CA TYR A 111 -2.32 -12.85 8.13
C TYR A 111 -2.40 -12.83 9.65
N THR A 112 -1.23 -12.83 10.28
CA THR A 112 -1.07 -12.48 11.69
C THR A 112 -0.32 -11.15 11.82
N MET A 113 -0.73 -10.34 12.79
CA MET A 113 -0.06 -9.07 13.13
C MET A 113 0.91 -9.29 14.28
N LEU A 114 2.17 -8.91 14.10
CA LEU A 114 3.17 -8.92 15.15
C LEU A 114 2.75 -7.95 16.28
N PRO A 115 2.92 -8.32 17.55
CA PRO A 115 2.55 -7.46 18.67
C PRO A 115 3.32 -6.14 18.66
N HIS A 116 2.60 -5.02 18.70
CA HIS A 116 3.17 -3.67 18.78
C HIS A 116 2.17 -2.69 19.41
N VAL A 117 2.67 -1.51 19.81
CA VAL A 117 1.81 -0.41 20.29
C VAL A 117 1.15 0.25 19.08
N LYS A 118 -0.18 0.24 19.04
CA LYS A 118 -0.92 0.86 17.93
C LYS A 118 -0.70 2.37 17.92
N GLU A 119 -0.45 2.92 16.74
CA GLU A 119 -0.39 4.36 16.55
C GLU A 119 -1.75 5.03 16.78
N ILE A 120 -1.70 6.29 17.24
CA ILE A 120 -2.89 7.11 17.37
C ILE A 120 -3.25 7.64 15.98
N ALA A 121 -4.52 7.47 15.61
CA ALA A 121 -5.04 8.01 14.37
C ALA A 121 -4.84 9.53 14.27
N SER A 122 -4.39 9.98 13.09
CA SER A 122 -4.29 11.40 12.79
C SER A 122 -5.68 12.06 12.84
N SER A 123 -5.80 13.19 13.53
CA SER A 123 -7.05 13.98 13.58
C SER A 123 -7.46 14.48 12.20
N GLU A 124 -6.48 14.71 11.33
CA GLU A 124 -6.66 15.31 10.00
C GLU A 124 -7.01 14.29 8.91
N ARG A 125 -6.95 12.98 9.20
CA ARG A 125 -7.05 11.91 8.19
C ARG A 125 -8.30 12.02 7.31
N PHE A 126 -9.45 12.37 7.89
CA PHE A 126 -10.70 12.50 7.15
C PHE A 126 -10.78 13.81 6.36
N THR A 127 -10.16 14.88 6.87
CA THR A 127 -10.00 16.15 6.14
C THR A 127 -9.15 15.95 4.89
N VAL A 128 -8.00 15.29 5.03
CA VAL A 128 -7.10 14.97 3.91
C VAL A 128 -7.79 14.04 2.91
N LEU A 129 -8.46 12.99 3.40
CA LEU A 129 -9.20 12.03 2.56
C LEU A 129 -10.33 12.70 1.75
N ALA A 130 -11.03 13.68 2.32
CA ALA A 130 -12.08 14.42 1.62
C ALA A 130 -11.52 15.28 0.48
N GLN A 131 -10.35 15.90 0.68
CA GLN A 131 -9.68 16.73 -0.32
C GLN A 131 -8.93 15.93 -1.38
N GLY A 132 -8.62 14.65 -1.12
CA GLY A 132 -7.78 13.81 -1.96
C GLY A 132 -8.26 13.71 -3.41
N SER A 133 -9.57 13.56 -3.65
CA SER A 133 -10.13 13.30 -4.99
C SER A 133 -9.79 14.38 -6.04
N GLU A 134 -9.70 15.65 -5.65
CA GLU A 134 -9.32 16.76 -6.53
C GLU A 134 -7.79 16.82 -6.75
N GLN A 135 -7.03 16.20 -5.85
CA GLN A 135 -5.58 16.31 -5.75
C GLN A 135 -4.84 15.12 -6.36
N HIS A 136 -5.52 14.00 -6.67
CA HIS A 136 -4.89 12.76 -7.17
C HIS A 136 -3.90 12.97 -8.34
N LYS A 137 -4.19 13.93 -9.23
CA LYS A 137 -3.35 14.23 -10.40
C LYS A 137 -2.07 15.00 -10.08
N VAL A 138 -2.04 15.74 -8.97
CA VAL A 138 -0.94 16.65 -8.61
C VAL A 138 -0.21 16.22 -7.33
N ASP A 139 -0.82 15.34 -6.54
CA ASP A 139 -0.26 14.78 -5.31
C ASP A 139 -0.02 13.28 -5.46
N GLY A 140 1.25 12.86 -5.48
CA GLY A 140 1.67 11.47 -5.55
C GLY A 140 3.10 11.32 -6.08
N LEU A 141 3.35 10.35 -6.95
CA LEU A 141 4.68 10.15 -7.55
C LEU A 141 5.20 11.39 -8.28
N SER A 142 4.32 12.12 -8.96
CA SER A 142 4.65 13.34 -9.69
C SER A 142 5.13 14.49 -8.81
N SER A 143 4.80 14.48 -7.51
CA SER A 143 5.17 15.52 -6.55
C SER A 143 6.10 15.00 -5.45
N LEU A 144 6.59 13.76 -5.57
CA LEU A 144 7.52 13.17 -4.62
C LEU A 144 8.90 13.83 -4.77
N SER A 145 9.52 14.17 -3.65
CA SER A 145 10.90 14.67 -3.64
C SER A 145 11.87 13.63 -4.21
N ASP A 146 12.99 14.09 -4.76
CA ASP A 146 14.10 13.24 -5.21
C ASP A 146 15.12 12.95 -4.10
N GLU A 147 14.93 13.53 -2.92
CA GLU A 147 15.87 13.41 -1.81
C GLU A 147 15.78 12.04 -1.12
N SER A 148 16.61 11.10 -1.59
CA SER A 148 16.78 9.82 -0.92
C SER A 148 18.22 9.29 -1.00
N VAL A 149 18.61 8.52 0.02
CA VAL A 149 19.89 7.82 0.13
C VAL A 149 19.61 6.33 0.18
N ILE A 150 20.25 5.58 -0.70
CA ILE A 150 20.09 4.13 -0.80
C ILE A 150 21.30 3.44 -0.16
N LYS A 151 21.04 2.52 0.77
CA LYS A 151 22.04 1.67 1.40
C LYS A 151 21.68 0.20 1.20
N GLN A 152 22.57 -0.55 0.57
CA GLN A 152 22.41 -1.98 0.39
C GLN A 152 22.93 -2.73 1.63
N GLU A 153 22.11 -3.62 2.17
CA GLU A 153 22.45 -4.55 3.27
C GLU A 153 22.39 -6.00 2.73
N ASP A 154 22.77 -6.97 3.55
CA ASP A 154 22.86 -8.38 3.14
C ASP A 154 21.51 -8.98 2.73
N LEU A 155 20.42 -8.60 3.41
CA LEU A 155 19.09 -9.19 3.24
C LEU A 155 18.05 -8.23 2.66
N TYR A 156 18.37 -6.94 2.59
CA TYR A 156 17.44 -5.91 2.11
C TYR A 156 18.19 -4.66 1.64
N THR A 157 17.47 -3.75 0.97
CA THR A 157 17.96 -2.42 0.64
C THR A 157 17.18 -1.40 1.46
N HIS A 158 17.89 -0.55 2.20
CA HIS A 158 17.31 0.53 2.99
C HIS A 158 17.33 1.82 2.17
N ILE A 159 16.17 2.48 2.06
CA ILE A 159 16.02 3.79 1.44
C ILE A 159 15.71 4.79 2.55
N PHE A 160 16.62 5.72 2.78
CA PHE A 160 16.41 6.86 3.69
C PHE A 160 15.92 8.02 2.85
N ALA A 161 14.74 8.56 3.14
CA ALA A 161 14.17 9.70 2.42
C ALA A 161 13.85 10.84 3.39
N SER A 162 14.04 12.07 2.94
CA SER A 162 13.62 13.30 3.64
C SER A 162 12.22 13.75 3.25
#